data_AF-W8AM58-F1
#
_entry.id   AF-W8AM58-F1
#
_cell.length_a   1.000
_cell.length_b   1.000
_cell.length_c   1.000
_cell.angle_alpha   90.00
_cell.angle_beta   90.00
_cell.angle_gamma   90.00
#
_symmetry.space_group_name_H-M   'P 1'
#
loop_
_entity.id
_entity.type
_entity.pdbx_description
1 polymer ?
#
loop_
_entity_poly.entity_id
_entity_poly.type
_entity_poly.pdbx_seq_one_letter_code
_entity_poly.pdbx_strand_id
1 'polypeptide(L)'
;MVKKDKMNEVPLFETEVGVYTKVLPKIEAKLREFGDQTILAPKLFHYSLQAPRCIVFEDLVVEGYTTINNRHCSLEEVKMALTKLAKMHAISYQMIHRDNNHDLANFNKTFVNTIDLADFPVLGNGIKLIKDVISDQSDLQKFLPHIESVERFLIPKVIDLLNATKNGNQSGVQVLNHGDFHVKNLMVKNDGNKLKDLMVLDYQVSIFGSPAIDLHYAFTMMYSPSMRRERMDELLYYYIINLQETLRKVEFHGHIPTIQEIRAEMQAYRHWGLYLIFTLLYFNYALVDESIEMDKLVESETARRAYYANPKILDELRILLPRFLHLGYFEE
;
A
#
# COMPACT_ATOMS: atom_id res chain seq x y z
N MET A 1 21.82 16.06 -6.71
CA MET A 1 22.78 15.48 -5.73
C MET A 1 22.09 15.30 -4.39
N VAL A 2 21.76 16.37 -3.65
CA VAL A 2 21.17 16.29 -2.28
C VAL A 2 19.95 15.36 -2.15
N LYS A 3 18.95 15.43 -3.04
CA LYS A 3 17.79 14.52 -2.97
C LYS A 3 18.14 13.05 -3.19
N LYS A 4 19.09 12.75 -4.08
CA LYS A 4 19.53 11.38 -4.38
C LYS A 4 20.30 10.79 -3.19
N ASP A 5 21.11 11.61 -2.52
CA ASP A 5 21.84 11.22 -1.31
C ASP A 5 20.89 10.98 -0.12
N LYS A 6 19.85 11.81 0.03
CA LYS A 6 18.80 11.63 1.05
C LYS A 6 17.92 10.40 0.80
N MET A 7 17.65 10.05 -0.46
CA MET A 7 16.93 8.81 -0.80
C MET A 7 17.72 7.55 -0.42
N ASN A 8 19.06 7.62 -0.34
CA ASN A 8 19.89 6.49 0.10
C ASN A 8 19.78 6.21 1.61
N GLU A 9 19.14 7.08 2.40
CA GLU A 9 18.87 6.83 3.83
C GLU A 9 17.82 5.73 4.04
N VAL A 10 16.96 5.52 3.02
CA VAL A 10 16.01 4.40 2.99
C VAL A 10 16.72 3.18 2.42
N PRO A 11 16.82 2.07 3.17
CA PRO A 11 17.54 0.88 2.75
C PRO A 11 16.70 0.02 1.79
N LEU A 12 16.21 0.61 0.69
CA LEU A 12 15.27 -0.01 -0.26
C LEU A 12 15.79 -1.35 -0.77
N PHE A 13 17.06 -1.37 -1.15
CA PHE A 13 17.70 -2.52 -1.76
C PHE A 13 17.92 -3.66 -0.75
N GLU A 14 18.36 -3.31 0.47
CA GLU A 14 18.53 -4.25 1.56
C GLU A 14 17.17 -4.82 2.04
N THR A 15 16.13 -3.98 2.07
CA THR A 15 14.75 -4.40 2.34
C THR A 15 14.26 -5.39 1.30
N GLU A 16 14.36 -5.04 0.02
CA GLU A 16 13.90 -5.89 -1.08
C GLU A 16 14.61 -7.25 -1.06
N VAL A 17 15.95 -7.25 -1.01
CA VAL A 17 16.75 -8.48 -0.89
C VAL A 17 16.33 -9.28 0.33
N GLY A 18 16.11 -8.64 1.49
CA GLY A 18 15.65 -9.29 2.71
C GLY A 18 14.30 -10.01 2.52
N VAL A 19 13.34 -9.37 1.87
CA VAL A 19 12.01 -9.95 1.62
C VAL A 19 12.11 -11.15 0.68
N TYR A 20 12.79 -10.99 -0.47
CA TYR A 20 12.94 -12.07 -1.46
C TYR A 20 13.78 -13.26 -0.98
N THR A 21 14.81 -13.02 -0.16
CA THR A 21 15.73 -14.10 0.27
C THR A 21 15.32 -14.77 1.58
N LYS A 22 14.66 -14.05 2.49
CA LYS A 22 14.39 -14.56 3.85
C LYS A 22 12.91 -14.73 4.17
N VAL A 23 12.03 -13.88 3.63
CA VAL A 23 10.63 -13.86 4.05
C VAL A 23 9.73 -14.62 3.09
N LEU A 24 9.67 -14.21 1.83
CA LEU A 24 8.77 -14.83 0.83
C LEU A 24 9.03 -16.34 0.67
N PRO A 25 10.29 -16.84 0.63
CA PRO A 25 10.52 -18.28 0.56
C PRO A 25 9.95 -19.06 1.76
N LYS A 26 9.99 -18.48 2.97
CA LYS A 26 9.39 -19.08 4.18
C LYS A 26 7.88 -19.09 4.08
N ILE A 27 7.28 -17.98 3.61
CA ILE A 27 5.83 -17.87 3.42
C ILE A 27 5.35 -18.92 2.42
N GLU A 28 5.95 -18.98 1.24
CA GLU A 28 5.55 -19.95 0.22
C GLU A 28 5.84 -21.39 0.62
N ALA A 29 6.94 -21.67 1.32
CA ALA A 29 7.22 -23.00 1.86
C ALA A 29 6.11 -23.43 2.83
N LYS A 30 5.69 -22.52 3.71
CA LYS A 30 4.61 -22.79 4.66
C LYS A 30 3.28 -23.05 3.96
N LEU A 31 2.96 -22.28 2.91
CA LEU A 31 1.76 -22.52 2.11
C LEU A 31 1.81 -23.90 1.42
N ARG A 32 2.97 -24.27 0.85
CA ARG A 32 3.18 -25.56 0.17
C ARG A 32 3.05 -26.77 1.10
N GLU A 33 3.44 -26.65 2.38
CA GLU A 33 3.23 -27.70 3.40
C GLU A 33 1.76 -28.11 3.52
N PHE A 34 0.84 -27.18 3.25
CA PHE A 34 -0.62 -27.40 3.33
C PHE A 34 -1.29 -27.45 1.95
N GLY A 35 -0.51 -27.77 0.91
CA GLY A 35 -1.01 -27.99 -0.45
C GLY A 35 -1.36 -26.70 -1.22
N ASP A 36 -1.05 -25.51 -0.69
CA ASP A 36 -1.27 -24.24 -1.39
C ASP A 36 -0.04 -23.89 -2.23
N GLN A 37 -0.20 -23.93 -3.55
CA GLN A 37 0.88 -23.69 -4.53
C GLN A 37 1.01 -22.22 -4.94
N THR A 38 0.52 -21.28 -4.11
CA THR A 38 0.60 -19.85 -4.42
C THR A 38 2.06 -19.40 -4.51
N ILE A 39 2.40 -18.80 -5.64
CA ILE A 39 3.64 -18.05 -5.85
C ILE A 39 3.31 -16.58 -5.56
N LEU A 40 4.10 -15.96 -4.68
CA LEU A 40 3.87 -14.57 -4.26
C LEU A 40 4.71 -13.57 -5.04
N ALA A 41 5.89 -13.99 -5.52
CA ALA A 41 6.82 -13.11 -6.20
C ALA A 41 7.64 -13.88 -7.25
N PRO A 42 8.26 -13.19 -8.22
CA PRO A 42 9.14 -13.84 -9.19
C PRO A 42 10.31 -14.53 -8.50
N LYS A 43 10.75 -15.64 -9.08
CA LYS A 43 11.95 -16.35 -8.66
C LYS A 43 13.17 -15.45 -8.74
N LEU A 44 13.85 -15.29 -7.62
CA LEU A 44 15.15 -14.62 -7.52
C LEU A 44 16.27 -15.56 -8.00
N PHE A 45 17.03 -15.15 -9.01
CA PHE A 45 18.21 -15.87 -9.50
C PHE A 45 19.52 -15.38 -8.87
N HIS A 46 19.66 -14.07 -8.70
CA HIS A 46 20.89 -13.49 -8.17
C HIS A 46 20.61 -12.15 -7.51
N TYR A 47 21.44 -11.80 -6.51
CA TYR A 47 21.50 -10.45 -5.98
C TYR A 47 22.92 -10.10 -5.53
N SER A 48 23.26 -8.81 -5.60
CA SER A 48 24.48 -8.24 -5.01
C SER A 48 24.16 -6.98 -4.23
N LEU A 49 24.47 -6.97 -2.93
CA LEU A 49 24.44 -5.76 -2.10
C LEU A 49 25.71 -4.90 -2.28
N GLN A 50 26.75 -5.45 -2.92
CA GLN A 50 28.00 -4.75 -3.24
C GLN A 50 27.89 -4.06 -4.61
N ALA A 51 28.60 -2.95 -4.79
CA ALA A 51 28.56 -2.20 -6.05
C ALA A 51 29.22 -3.01 -7.22
N PRO A 52 28.58 -3.08 -8.41
CA PRO A 52 27.25 -2.55 -8.72
C PRO A 52 26.14 -3.40 -8.07
N ARG A 53 25.24 -2.74 -7.35
CA ARG A 53 24.11 -3.39 -6.70
C ARG A 53 23.15 -3.90 -7.79
N CYS A 54 22.69 -5.14 -7.70
CA CYS A 54 21.76 -5.72 -8.67
C CYS A 54 20.87 -6.81 -8.06
N ILE A 55 19.65 -6.93 -8.60
CA ILE A 55 18.72 -8.03 -8.32
C ILE A 55 18.30 -8.58 -9.68
N VAL A 56 18.36 -9.90 -9.84
CA VAL A 56 18.06 -10.59 -11.09
C VAL A 56 16.96 -11.60 -10.82
N PHE A 57 15.83 -11.41 -11.49
CA PHE A 57 14.65 -12.26 -11.39
C PHE A 57 14.47 -13.12 -12.63
N GLU A 58 13.59 -14.10 -12.54
CA GLU A 58 13.02 -14.75 -13.72
C GLU A 58 12.27 -13.77 -14.61
N ASP A 59 12.28 -14.05 -15.91
CA ASP A 59 11.54 -13.27 -16.89
C ASP A 59 10.08 -13.74 -16.94
N LEU A 60 9.21 -12.98 -16.29
CA LEU A 60 7.78 -13.26 -16.24
C LEU A 60 7.10 -13.13 -17.61
N VAL A 61 7.67 -12.40 -18.57
CA VAL A 61 7.11 -12.28 -19.92
C VAL A 61 7.22 -13.62 -20.66
N VAL A 62 8.33 -14.34 -20.47
CA VAL A 62 8.52 -15.70 -21.01
C VAL A 62 7.49 -16.66 -20.42
N GLU A 63 7.09 -16.43 -19.16
CA GLU A 63 6.04 -17.19 -18.48
C GLU A 63 4.62 -16.74 -18.84
N GLY A 64 4.46 -15.80 -19.78
CA GLY A 64 3.15 -15.34 -20.27
C GLY A 64 2.44 -14.34 -19.35
N TYR A 65 3.17 -13.69 -18.43
CA TYR A 65 2.64 -12.54 -17.69
C TYR A 65 2.78 -11.26 -18.53
N THR A 66 1.85 -10.33 -18.31
CA THR A 66 1.82 -9.02 -18.96
C THR A 66 1.53 -7.93 -17.94
N THR A 67 2.06 -6.73 -18.16
CA THR A 67 1.80 -5.56 -17.30
C THR A 67 0.39 -5.00 -17.51
N ILE A 68 -0.21 -4.47 -16.45
CA ILE A 68 -1.46 -3.71 -16.56
C ILE A 68 -1.14 -2.26 -16.97
N ASN A 69 -1.29 -1.95 -18.26
CA ASN A 69 -0.99 -0.63 -18.82
C ASN A 69 -2.26 0.10 -19.27
N ASN A 70 -2.26 1.42 -19.09
CA ASN A 70 -3.31 2.34 -19.54
C ASN A 70 -4.74 2.00 -19.09
N ARG A 71 -4.88 1.34 -17.93
CA ARG A 71 -6.17 1.06 -17.30
C ARG A 71 -6.01 0.75 -15.81
N HIS A 72 -7.11 0.88 -15.08
CA HIS A 72 -7.20 0.33 -13.72
C HIS A 72 -7.33 -1.21 -13.75
N CYS A 73 -7.02 -1.83 -12.62
CA CYS A 73 -7.31 -3.24 -12.39
C CYS A 73 -8.82 -3.51 -12.49
N SER A 74 -9.17 -4.63 -13.11
CA SER A 74 -10.51 -5.21 -13.05
C SER A 74 -10.80 -5.76 -11.64
N LEU A 75 -12.07 -6.03 -11.35
CA LEU A 75 -12.47 -6.55 -10.05
C LEU A 75 -11.83 -7.92 -9.75
N GLU A 76 -11.71 -8.78 -10.77
CA GLU A 76 -11.09 -10.11 -10.62
C GLU A 76 -9.58 -9.99 -10.32
N GLU A 77 -8.88 -9.07 -11.00
CA GLU A 77 -7.47 -8.79 -10.73
C GLU A 77 -7.26 -8.24 -9.32
N VAL A 78 -8.09 -7.29 -8.88
CA VAL A 78 -8.03 -6.77 -7.50
C VAL A 78 -8.29 -7.88 -6.47
N LYS A 79 -9.30 -8.73 -6.69
CA LYS A 79 -9.58 -9.85 -5.78
C LYS A 79 -8.42 -10.83 -5.73
N MET A 80 -7.81 -11.18 -6.86
CA MET A 80 -6.65 -12.06 -6.89
C MET A 80 -5.44 -11.45 -6.18
N ALA A 81 -5.18 -10.15 -6.39
CA ALA A 81 -4.14 -9.41 -5.70
C ALA A 81 -4.38 -9.41 -4.18
N LEU A 82 -5.60 -9.11 -3.72
CA LEU A 82 -5.96 -9.16 -2.31
C LEU A 82 -5.85 -10.56 -1.71
N THR A 83 -6.11 -11.63 -2.48
CA THR A 83 -5.88 -13.00 -2.02
C THR A 83 -4.38 -13.25 -1.79
N LYS A 84 -3.49 -12.79 -2.68
CA LYS A 84 -2.03 -12.92 -2.48
C LYS A 84 -1.54 -12.10 -1.28
N LEU A 85 -2.03 -10.87 -1.16
CA LEU A 85 -1.74 -10.01 -0.01
C LEU A 85 -2.21 -10.65 1.31
N ALA A 86 -3.44 -11.17 1.34
CA ALA A 86 -4.01 -11.85 2.51
C ALA A 86 -3.19 -13.08 2.92
N LYS A 87 -2.65 -13.84 1.95
CA LYS A 87 -1.77 -14.98 2.24
C LYS A 87 -0.44 -14.54 2.83
N MET A 88 0.19 -13.52 2.25
CA MET A 88 1.42 -12.93 2.79
C MET A 88 1.22 -12.43 4.23
N HIS A 89 0.13 -11.72 4.47
CA HIS A 89 -0.25 -11.21 5.80
C HIS A 89 -0.57 -12.32 6.80
N ALA A 90 -1.32 -13.35 6.39
CA ALA A 90 -1.66 -14.48 7.25
C ALA A 90 -0.41 -15.23 7.73
N ILE A 91 0.52 -15.55 6.82
CA ILE A 91 1.70 -16.33 7.21
C ILE A 91 2.70 -15.48 7.99
N SER A 92 2.90 -14.20 7.61
CA SER A 92 3.74 -13.30 8.43
C SER A 92 3.17 -13.11 9.84
N TYR A 93 1.85 -12.92 9.97
CA TYR A 93 1.15 -12.91 11.26
C TYR A 93 1.45 -14.17 12.09
N GLN A 94 1.32 -15.35 11.49
CA GLN A 94 1.63 -16.62 12.15
C GLN A 94 3.09 -16.72 12.60
N MET A 95 4.05 -16.29 11.77
CA MET A 95 5.50 -16.37 12.07
C MET A 95 5.86 -15.60 13.35
N ILE A 96 5.21 -14.47 13.62
CA ILE A 96 5.45 -13.68 14.84
C ILE A 96 4.91 -14.39 16.07
N HIS A 97 3.73 -15.00 15.95
CA HIS A 97 3.04 -15.64 17.08
C HIS A 97 3.59 -17.02 17.44
N ARG A 98 4.28 -17.71 16.52
CA ARG A 98 4.86 -19.04 16.76
C ARG A 98 6.34 -19.02 17.07
N ASP A 99 7.12 -18.25 16.31
CA ASP A 99 8.57 -18.47 16.24
C ASP A 99 9.38 -17.38 16.97
N ASN A 100 8.72 -16.41 17.62
CA ASN A 100 9.36 -15.16 18.08
C ASN A 100 10.29 -14.59 17.00
N ASN A 101 9.84 -14.65 15.75
CA ASN A 101 10.69 -14.35 14.61
C ASN A 101 10.90 -12.82 14.50
N HIS A 102 11.88 -12.34 15.27
CA HIS A 102 12.27 -10.94 15.35
C HIS A 102 12.85 -10.40 14.03
N ASP A 103 13.14 -11.26 13.04
CA ASP A 103 13.67 -10.80 11.75
C ASP A 103 12.68 -9.87 11.04
N LEU A 104 11.37 -10.05 11.23
CA LEU A 104 10.35 -9.18 10.63
C LEU A 104 10.34 -7.77 11.25
N ALA A 105 10.73 -7.63 12.51
CA ALA A 105 10.76 -6.33 13.19
C ALA A 105 11.81 -5.37 12.61
N ASN A 106 12.76 -5.88 11.80
CA ASN A 106 13.76 -5.06 11.12
C ASN A 106 13.20 -4.31 9.91
N PHE A 107 12.03 -4.72 9.39
CA PHE A 107 11.32 -3.99 8.33
C PHE A 107 10.54 -2.83 8.95
N ASN A 108 11.21 -1.73 9.30
CA ASN A 108 10.60 -0.60 10.01
C ASN A 108 10.87 0.77 9.37
N LYS A 109 11.35 0.78 8.13
CA LYS A 109 11.72 1.99 7.39
C LYS A 109 10.97 2.05 6.06
N THR A 110 10.32 3.18 5.84
CA THR A 110 9.69 3.62 4.59
C THR A 110 10.21 5.02 4.26
N PHE A 111 9.88 5.56 3.10
CA PHE A 111 10.16 6.98 2.81
C PHE A 111 9.56 7.90 3.87
N VAL A 112 8.29 7.70 4.23
CA VAL A 112 7.52 8.64 5.06
C VAL A 112 8.05 8.74 6.50
N ASN A 113 8.57 7.66 7.08
CA ASN A 113 9.09 7.65 8.45
C ASN A 113 10.62 7.67 8.55
N THR A 114 11.34 7.79 7.42
CA THR A 114 12.82 7.81 7.40
C THR A 114 13.39 9.13 6.93
N ILE A 115 12.80 9.76 5.90
CA ILE A 115 13.31 11.01 5.34
C ILE A 115 12.62 12.23 5.98
N ASP A 116 13.26 13.40 5.91
CA ASP A 116 12.59 14.65 6.22
C ASP A 116 11.62 15.01 5.08
N LEU A 117 10.32 14.99 5.37
CA LEU A 117 9.28 15.31 4.39
C LEU A 117 9.37 16.75 3.86
N ALA A 118 10.04 17.66 4.57
CA ALA A 118 10.32 19.01 4.08
C ALA A 118 11.21 18.99 2.81
N ASP A 119 12.06 17.98 2.64
CA ASP A 119 12.89 17.80 1.44
C ASP A 119 12.12 17.20 0.25
N PHE A 120 10.96 16.62 0.53
CA PHE A 120 10.12 15.92 -0.45
C PHE A 120 8.69 16.49 -0.45
N PRO A 121 8.48 17.70 -1.02
CA PRO A 121 7.16 18.34 -1.10
C PRO A 121 6.05 17.47 -1.69
N VAL A 122 6.40 16.53 -2.58
CA VAL A 122 5.45 15.54 -3.15
C VAL A 122 4.83 14.63 -2.08
N LEU A 123 5.54 14.38 -0.98
CA LEU A 123 5.08 13.59 0.17
C LEU A 123 4.63 14.45 1.36
N GLY A 124 5.07 15.71 1.46
CA GLY A 124 4.77 16.60 2.60
C GLY A 124 3.61 17.58 2.38
N ASN A 125 3.40 18.06 1.16
CA ASN A 125 2.49 19.20 0.89
C ASN A 125 1.07 18.78 0.49
N GLY A 126 0.71 17.51 0.58
CA GLY A 126 -0.58 16.99 0.12
C GLY A 126 -1.78 17.75 0.70
N ILE A 127 -1.81 17.94 2.03
CA ILE A 127 -2.91 18.63 2.68
C ILE A 127 -3.04 20.10 2.27
N LYS A 128 -1.90 20.81 2.14
CA LYS A 128 -1.85 22.19 1.66
C LYS A 128 -2.44 22.27 0.25
N LEU A 129 -2.02 21.38 -0.64
CA LEU A 129 -2.52 21.31 -2.02
C LEU A 129 -4.01 21.05 -2.08
N ILE A 130 -4.53 20.10 -1.29
CA ILE A 130 -5.97 19.85 -1.21
C ILE A 130 -6.72 21.09 -0.75
N LYS A 131 -6.25 21.76 0.32
CA LYS A 131 -6.85 22.98 0.85
C LYS A 131 -6.91 24.08 -0.22
N ASP A 132 -5.83 24.29 -0.96
CA ASP A 132 -5.75 25.28 -2.03
C ASP A 132 -6.73 24.95 -3.18
N VAL A 133 -6.88 23.67 -3.54
CA VAL A 133 -7.75 23.25 -4.65
C VAL A 133 -9.22 23.32 -4.26
N ILE A 134 -9.61 22.85 -3.07
CA ILE A 134 -11.01 22.88 -2.64
C ILE A 134 -11.49 24.30 -2.31
N SER A 135 -10.58 25.23 -2.00
CA SER A 135 -10.92 26.64 -1.81
C SER A 135 -11.50 27.26 -3.08
N ASP A 136 -11.11 26.77 -4.25
CA ASP A 136 -11.66 27.20 -5.54
C ASP A 136 -13.02 26.54 -5.87
N GLN A 137 -13.46 25.56 -5.08
CA GLN A 137 -14.65 24.74 -5.37
C GLN A 137 -15.77 25.05 -4.38
N SER A 138 -16.76 25.85 -4.80
CA SER A 138 -17.83 26.34 -3.93
C SER A 138 -18.58 25.24 -3.17
N ASP A 139 -18.76 24.06 -3.76
CA ASP A 139 -19.46 22.94 -3.13
C ASP A 139 -18.61 22.12 -2.14
N LEU A 140 -17.27 22.24 -2.23
CA LEU A 140 -16.31 21.57 -1.35
C LEU A 140 -15.79 22.46 -0.22
N GLN A 141 -15.94 23.79 -0.32
CA GLN A 141 -15.49 24.74 0.71
C GLN A 141 -15.99 24.42 2.12
N LYS A 142 -17.17 23.79 2.25
CA LYS A 142 -17.71 23.32 3.54
C LYS A 142 -16.80 22.33 4.29
N PHE A 143 -15.85 21.69 3.60
CA PHE A 143 -14.88 20.77 4.21
C PHE A 143 -13.58 21.45 4.67
N LEU A 144 -13.36 22.73 4.32
CA LEU A 144 -12.15 23.47 4.71
C LEU A 144 -11.88 23.44 6.22
N PRO A 145 -12.86 23.72 7.12
CA PRO A 145 -12.60 23.71 8.55
C PRO A 145 -12.14 22.35 9.09
N HIS A 146 -12.62 21.25 8.49
CA HIS A 146 -12.23 19.88 8.85
C HIS A 146 -10.83 19.53 8.36
N ILE A 147 -10.42 20.05 7.21
CA ILE A 147 -9.07 19.85 6.68
C ILE A 147 -8.06 20.69 7.47
N GLU A 148 -8.43 21.92 7.82
CA GLU A 148 -7.64 22.79 8.69
C GLU A 148 -7.46 22.18 10.09
N SER A 149 -8.48 21.49 10.63
CA SER A 149 -8.39 20.89 11.97
C SER A 149 -7.31 19.81 12.06
N VAL A 150 -7.07 19.06 10.97
CA VAL A 150 -6.05 17.98 10.95
C VAL A 150 -4.66 18.45 10.50
N GLU A 151 -4.53 19.63 9.91
CA GLU A 151 -3.28 20.11 9.28
C GLU A 151 -2.07 20.05 10.21
N ARG A 152 -2.26 20.43 11.47
CA ARG A 152 -1.18 20.46 12.46
C ARG A 152 -0.71 19.08 12.93
N PHE A 153 -1.54 18.05 12.83
CA PHE A 153 -1.27 16.75 13.45
C PHE A 153 -1.24 15.57 12.48
N LEU A 154 -1.72 15.74 11.24
CA LEU A 154 -1.84 14.64 10.28
C LEU A 154 -0.48 13.95 10.04
N ILE A 155 0.55 14.73 9.67
CA ILE A 155 1.89 14.20 9.42
C ILE A 155 2.51 13.58 10.69
N PRO A 156 2.53 14.26 11.86
CA PRO A 156 2.99 13.64 13.10
C PRO A 156 2.31 12.31 13.41
N LYS A 157 0.96 12.23 13.31
CA LYS A 157 0.23 10.98 13.56
C LYS A 157 0.57 9.89 12.55
N VAL A 158 0.75 10.23 11.27
CA VAL A 158 1.16 9.26 10.24
C VAL A 158 2.54 8.69 10.57
N ILE A 159 3.49 9.54 10.95
CA ILE A 159 4.83 9.11 11.36
C ILE A 159 4.76 8.21 12.59
N ASP A 160 3.93 8.55 13.59
CA ASP A 160 3.72 7.74 14.78
C ASP A 160 3.12 6.37 14.45
N LEU A 161 2.12 6.32 13.56
CA LEU A 161 1.49 5.08 13.09
C LEU A 161 2.50 4.17 12.38
N LEU A 162 3.32 4.72 11.48
CA LEU A 162 4.36 3.95 10.77
C LEU A 162 5.51 3.53 11.68
N ASN A 163 5.76 4.26 12.78
CA ASN A 163 6.74 3.91 13.78
C ASN A 163 6.18 3.08 14.94
N ALA A 164 4.87 2.77 14.97
CA ALA A 164 4.20 2.18 16.13
C ALA A 164 4.94 0.91 16.61
N THR A 165 5.21 -0.01 15.68
CA THR A 165 5.90 -1.28 15.95
C THR A 165 7.33 -1.07 16.45
N LYS A 166 8.07 -0.13 15.82
CA LYS A 166 9.45 0.22 16.20
C LYS A 166 9.51 0.84 17.61
N ASN A 167 8.47 1.58 17.98
CA ASN A 167 8.33 2.23 19.29
C ASN A 167 7.77 1.29 20.36
N GLY A 168 7.66 -0.01 20.09
CA GLY A 168 7.20 -1.02 21.05
C GLY A 168 5.69 -1.14 21.15
N ASN A 169 4.91 -0.39 20.35
CA ASN A 169 3.47 -0.62 20.24
C ASN A 169 3.21 -1.77 19.26
N GLN A 170 3.26 -2.99 19.78
CA GLN A 170 2.94 -4.22 19.05
C GLN A 170 1.51 -4.71 19.33
N SER A 171 0.63 -3.82 19.81
CA SER A 171 -0.77 -4.16 20.02
C SER A 171 -1.50 -4.33 18.68
N GLY A 172 -2.57 -5.14 18.68
CA GLY A 172 -3.38 -5.37 17.49
C GLY A 172 -2.79 -6.39 16.50
N VAL A 173 -3.23 -6.30 15.25
CA VAL A 173 -2.84 -7.26 14.20
C VAL A 173 -1.56 -6.76 13.54
N GLN A 174 -0.49 -7.55 13.59
CA GLN A 174 0.83 -7.17 13.06
C GLN A 174 1.25 -8.14 11.93
N VAL A 175 1.58 -7.59 10.77
CA VAL A 175 1.92 -8.32 9.54
C VAL A 175 3.09 -7.67 8.84
N LEU A 176 3.77 -8.42 7.97
CA LEU A 176 4.65 -7.78 6.99
C LEU A 176 3.80 -7.23 5.86
N ASN A 177 3.75 -5.90 5.73
CA ASN A 177 3.12 -5.20 4.61
C ASN A 177 4.12 -5.13 3.43
N HIS A 178 3.58 -5.13 2.22
CA HIS A 178 4.28 -4.83 0.98
C HIS A 178 4.75 -3.37 0.92
N GLY A 179 3.93 -2.43 1.38
CA GLY A 179 4.22 -1.00 1.44
C GLY A 179 4.06 -0.22 0.14
N ASP A 180 3.93 -0.88 -1.02
CA ASP A 180 3.75 -0.25 -2.34
C ASP A 180 2.80 -1.05 -3.24
N PHE A 181 1.66 -1.44 -2.68
CA PHE A 181 0.70 -2.33 -3.31
C PHE A 181 -0.21 -1.60 -4.31
N HIS A 182 0.30 -1.39 -5.54
CA HIS A 182 -0.41 -0.66 -6.61
C HIS A 182 -0.31 -1.32 -8.00
N VAL A 183 -1.13 -0.86 -8.95
CA VAL A 183 -1.30 -1.46 -10.30
C VAL A 183 0.00 -1.70 -11.08
N LYS A 184 1.01 -0.81 -10.96
CA LYS A 184 2.29 -0.98 -11.68
C LYS A 184 3.20 -2.05 -11.11
N ASN A 185 2.94 -2.50 -9.89
CA ASN A 185 3.65 -3.59 -9.23
C ASN A 185 2.91 -4.92 -9.39
N LEU A 186 1.99 -5.00 -10.36
CA LEU A 186 1.24 -6.20 -10.69
C LEU A 186 1.46 -6.59 -12.16
N MET A 187 1.64 -7.88 -12.40
CA MET A 187 1.55 -8.47 -13.74
C MET A 187 0.48 -9.55 -13.76
N VAL A 188 -0.24 -9.68 -14.86
CA VAL A 188 -1.35 -10.65 -15.02
C VAL A 188 -1.02 -11.68 -16.07
N LYS A 189 -1.40 -12.92 -15.80
CA LYS A 189 -1.33 -14.05 -16.73
C LYS A 189 -2.74 -14.48 -17.06
N ASN A 190 -3.09 -14.42 -18.34
CA ASN A 190 -4.42 -14.75 -18.82
C ASN A 190 -4.38 -16.03 -19.67
N ASP A 191 -5.47 -16.78 -19.64
CA ASP A 191 -5.76 -17.86 -20.58
C ASP A 191 -7.00 -17.46 -21.40
N GLY A 192 -6.75 -16.89 -22.59
CA GLY A 192 -7.76 -16.14 -23.33
C GLY A 192 -8.28 -14.95 -22.52
N ASN A 193 -9.59 -14.91 -22.25
CA ASN A 193 -10.25 -13.85 -21.48
C ASN A 193 -10.33 -14.15 -19.97
N LYS A 194 -9.77 -15.28 -19.51
CA LYS A 194 -9.84 -15.69 -18.12
C LYS A 194 -8.54 -15.35 -17.40
N LEU A 195 -8.63 -14.62 -16.29
CA LEU A 195 -7.50 -14.41 -15.40
C LEU A 195 -7.05 -15.75 -14.80
N LYS A 196 -5.80 -16.15 -15.11
CA LYS A 196 -5.21 -17.41 -14.67
C LYS A 196 -4.37 -17.22 -13.41
N ASP A 197 -3.55 -16.18 -13.38
CA ASP A 197 -2.74 -15.81 -12.22
C ASP A 197 -2.34 -14.32 -12.27
N LEU A 198 -1.82 -13.82 -11.16
CA LEU A 198 -1.34 -12.44 -11.00
C LEU A 198 -0.06 -12.45 -10.17
N MET A 199 1.02 -11.85 -10.66
CA MET A 199 2.29 -11.71 -9.94
C MET A 199 2.37 -10.36 -9.25
N VAL A 200 2.84 -10.34 -8.00
CA VAL A 200 3.15 -9.13 -7.24
C VAL A 200 4.65 -8.89 -7.31
N LEU A 201 5.06 -7.65 -7.52
CA LEU A 201 6.43 -7.22 -7.75
C LEU A 201 6.85 -6.15 -6.73
N ASP A 202 8.16 -5.90 -6.66
CA ASP A 202 8.75 -4.74 -5.97
C ASP A 202 8.40 -4.62 -4.47
N TYR A 203 9.17 -5.32 -3.64
CA TYR A 203 8.98 -5.34 -2.19
C TYR A 203 9.86 -4.33 -1.44
N GLN A 204 10.41 -3.33 -2.14
CA GLN A 204 11.49 -2.48 -1.62
C GLN A 204 11.13 -1.57 -0.44
N VAL A 205 9.84 -1.31 -0.22
CA VAL A 205 9.33 -0.50 0.91
C VAL A 205 8.51 -1.32 1.90
N SER A 206 8.72 -2.64 1.95
CA SER A 206 8.02 -3.50 2.89
C SER A 206 8.22 -3.06 4.34
N ILE A 207 7.13 -3.03 5.10
CA ILE A 207 7.12 -2.55 6.49
C ILE A 207 6.29 -3.46 7.38
N PHE A 208 6.83 -3.76 8.56
CA PHE A 208 6.19 -4.54 9.59
C PHE A 208 5.31 -3.66 10.46
N GLY A 209 4.00 -3.94 10.47
CA GLY A 209 3.02 -3.08 11.11
C GLY A 209 1.59 -3.59 10.94
N SER A 210 0.62 -2.70 11.17
CA SER A 210 -0.79 -3.01 10.93
C SER A 210 -1.06 -3.37 9.47
N PRO A 211 -1.95 -4.34 9.16
CA PRO A 211 -2.39 -4.60 7.78
C PRO A 211 -3.12 -3.39 7.18
N ALA A 212 -3.56 -2.42 8.00
CA ALA A 212 -4.19 -1.21 7.52
C ALA A 212 -3.25 -0.33 6.68
N ILE A 213 -1.92 -0.51 6.79
CA ILE A 213 -0.94 0.19 5.96
C ILE A 213 -1.19 -0.13 4.48
N ASP A 214 -1.13 -1.42 4.11
CA ASP A 214 -1.39 -1.85 2.74
C ASP A 214 -2.85 -1.70 2.32
N LEU A 215 -3.81 -1.90 3.23
CA LEU A 215 -5.23 -1.83 2.85
C LEU A 215 -5.67 -0.39 2.51
N HIS A 216 -5.21 0.62 3.26
CA HIS A 216 -5.42 2.02 2.88
C HIS A 216 -4.64 2.41 1.63
N TYR A 217 -3.45 1.84 1.44
CA TYR A 217 -2.64 2.06 0.23
C TYR A 217 -3.34 1.49 -1.00
N ALA A 218 -3.78 0.23 -0.96
CA ALA A 218 -4.56 -0.45 -1.98
C ALA A 218 -5.83 0.33 -2.35
N PHE A 219 -6.55 0.79 -1.33
CA PHE A 219 -7.73 1.63 -1.51
C PHE A 219 -7.42 2.88 -2.35
N THR A 220 -6.30 3.55 -2.08
CA THR A 220 -5.92 4.78 -2.77
C THR A 220 -5.30 4.52 -4.14
N MET A 221 -4.35 3.59 -4.21
CA MET A 221 -3.41 3.45 -5.34
C MET A 221 -3.75 2.31 -6.30
N MET A 222 -4.46 1.27 -5.86
CA MET A 222 -4.80 0.12 -6.69
C MET A 222 -6.24 0.15 -7.21
N TYR A 223 -7.20 0.54 -6.36
CA TYR A 223 -8.61 0.50 -6.73
C TYR A 223 -8.93 1.53 -7.84
N SER A 224 -9.95 1.22 -8.65
CA SER A 224 -10.52 2.21 -9.56
C SER A 224 -11.45 3.17 -8.79
N PRO A 225 -11.80 4.34 -9.36
CA PRO A 225 -12.75 5.26 -8.75
C PRO A 225 -14.10 4.60 -8.41
N SER A 226 -14.61 3.72 -9.28
CA SER A 226 -15.85 2.97 -9.04
C SER A 226 -15.74 2.02 -7.85
N MET A 227 -14.61 1.32 -7.72
CA MET A 227 -14.36 0.41 -6.60
C MET A 227 -14.25 1.15 -5.26
N ARG A 228 -13.57 2.30 -5.24
CA ARG A 228 -13.50 3.15 -4.04
C ARG A 228 -14.89 3.65 -3.60
N ARG A 229 -15.75 3.96 -4.56
CA ARG A 229 -17.11 4.42 -4.30
C ARG A 229 -18.02 3.30 -3.80
N GLU A 230 -18.02 2.16 -4.47
CA GLU A 230 -19.12 1.19 -4.38
C GLU A 230 -18.73 -0.12 -3.69
N ARG A 231 -17.42 -0.44 -3.62
CA ARG A 231 -16.95 -1.82 -3.32
C ARG A 231 -15.97 -1.92 -2.17
N MET A 232 -15.68 -0.83 -1.45
CA MET A 232 -14.72 -0.84 -0.35
C MET A 232 -15.00 -1.91 0.70
N ASP A 233 -16.23 -1.97 1.21
CA ASP A 233 -16.59 -2.91 2.27
C ASP A 233 -16.57 -4.36 1.79
N GLU A 234 -16.96 -4.60 0.53
CA GLU A 234 -16.85 -5.92 -0.09
C GLU A 234 -15.40 -6.35 -0.21
N LEU A 235 -14.52 -5.49 -0.72
CA LEU A 235 -13.12 -5.82 -0.95
C LEU A 235 -12.35 -5.99 0.37
N LEU A 236 -12.65 -5.18 1.38
CA LEU A 236 -12.11 -5.36 2.73
C LEU A 236 -12.58 -6.70 3.33
N TYR A 237 -13.87 -7.02 3.23
CA TYR A 237 -14.40 -8.30 3.69
C TYR A 237 -13.77 -9.48 2.93
N TYR A 238 -13.62 -9.37 1.62
CA TYR A 238 -12.98 -10.37 0.78
C TYR A 238 -11.53 -10.64 1.23
N TYR A 239 -10.74 -9.59 1.49
CA TYR A 239 -9.40 -9.72 2.06
C TYR A 239 -9.42 -10.43 3.42
N ILE A 240 -10.31 -10.03 4.33
CA ILE A 240 -10.40 -10.61 5.69
C ILE A 240 -10.69 -12.11 5.62
N ILE A 241 -11.66 -12.52 4.79
CA ILE A 241 -12.01 -13.94 4.65
C ILE A 241 -10.83 -14.74 4.11
N ASN A 242 -10.11 -14.24 3.10
CA ASN A 242 -8.93 -14.91 2.58
C ASN A 242 -7.81 -15.03 3.62
N LEU A 243 -7.62 -14.00 4.46
CA LEU A 243 -6.64 -14.04 5.56
C LEU A 243 -7.02 -15.11 6.58
N GLN A 244 -8.28 -15.12 7.01
CA GLN A 244 -8.78 -16.11 7.97
C GLN A 244 -8.73 -17.54 7.42
N GLU A 245 -9.14 -17.75 6.18
CA GLU A 245 -9.07 -19.06 5.52
C GLU A 245 -7.63 -19.55 5.40
N THR A 246 -6.69 -18.66 5.07
CA THR A 246 -5.28 -19.02 5.01
C THR A 246 -4.78 -19.46 6.38
N LEU A 247 -5.05 -18.70 7.45
CA LEU A 247 -4.68 -19.07 8.82
C LEU A 247 -5.27 -20.41 9.26
N ARG A 248 -6.54 -20.70 8.92
CA ARG A 248 -7.17 -21.99 9.20
C ARG A 248 -6.52 -23.13 8.42
N LYS A 249 -6.21 -22.93 7.13
CA LYS A 249 -5.58 -23.94 6.26
C LYS A 249 -4.20 -24.33 6.73
N VAL A 250 -3.39 -23.38 7.22
CA VAL A 250 -2.06 -23.66 7.77
C VAL A 250 -2.08 -24.08 9.24
N GLU A 251 -3.25 -24.51 9.71
CA GLU A 251 -3.51 -25.00 11.06
C GLU A 251 -2.96 -24.06 12.13
N PHE A 252 -3.17 -22.75 11.97
CA PHE A 252 -2.77 -21.79 12.99
C PHE A 252 -3.65 -21.95 14.24
N HIS A 253 -3.03 -22.30 15.36
CA HIS A 253 -3.70 -22.54 16.64
C HIS A 253 -3.81 -21.29 17.54
N GLY A 254 -3.26 -20.16 17.09
CA GLY A 254 -3.40 -18.89 17.80
C GLY A 254 -4.72 -18.17 17.46
N HIS A 255 -4.85 -16.94 17.95
CA HIS A 255 -6.02 -16.10 17.69
C HIS A 255 -6.10 -15.71 16.20
N ILE A 256 -7.22 -16.01 15.55
CA ILE A 256 -7.45 -15.61 14.15
C ILE A 256 -8.14 -14.24 14.14
N PRO A 257 -7.53 -13.18 13.54
CA PRO A 257 -8.13 -11.86 13.51
C PRO A 257 -9.56 -11.85 12.96
N THR A 258 -10.47 -11.25 13.72
CA THR A 258 -11.88 -11.10 13.40
C THR A 258 -12.11 -9.95 12.42
N ILE A 259 -13.32 -9.90 11.83
CA ILE A 259 -13.73 -8.79 10.97
C ILE A 259 -13.68 -7.46 11.74
N GLN A 260 -14.12 -7.49 13.00
CA GLN A 260 -14.15 -6.32 13.87
C GLN A 260 -12.74 -5.82 14.20
N GLU A 261 -11.80 -6.72 14.47
CA GLU A 261 -10.41 -6.34 14.76
C GLU A 261 -9.74 -5.73 13.52
N ILE A 262 -9.88 -6.31 12.33
CA ILE A 262 -9.32 -5.71 11.11
C ILE A 262 -10.00 -4.37 10.78
N ARG A 263 -11.31 -4.23 11.03
CA ARG A 263 -11.98 -2.92 10.90
C ARG A 263 -11.50 -1.90 11.94
N ALA A 264 -11.18 -2.34 13.15
CA ALA A 264 -10.58 -1.49 14.17
C ALA A 264 -9.18 -1.02 13.76
N GLU A 265 -8.36 -1.90 13.16
CA GLU A 265 -7.07 -1.52 12.56
C GLU A 265 -7.25 -0.45 11.48
N MET A 266 -8.20 -0.63 10.56
CA MET A 266 -8.52 0.37 9.52
C MET A 266 -8.89 1.73 10.13
N GLN A 267 -9.64 1.75 11.23
CA GLN A 267 -10.05 2.97 11.93
C GLN A 267 -8.90 3.59 12.74
N ALA A 268 -8.04 2.78 13.35
CA ALA A 268 -6.86 3.25 14.07
C ALA A 268 -5.87 3.94 13.11
N TYR A 269 -5.76 3.43 11.88
CA TYR A 269 -4.91 3.98 10.81
C TYR A 269 -5.66 4.96 9.89
N ARG A 270 -6.78 5.54 10.31
CA ARG A 270 -7.57 6.48 9.50
C ARG A 270 -6.76 7.71 9.03
N HIS A 271 -5.83 8.21 9.85
CA HIS A 271 -4.96 9.34 9.48
C HIS A 271 -3.96 8.95 8.38
N TRP A 272 -3.52 7.68 8.33
CA TRP A 272 -2.76 7.14 7.20
C TRP A 272 -3.60 7.13 5.92
N GLY A 273 -4.85 6.64 5.99
CA GLY A 273 -5.78 6.69 4.85
C GLY A 273 -6.07 8.11 4.36
N LEU A 274 -6.26 9.07 5.28
CA LEU A 274 -6.49 10.47 4.94
C LEU A 274 -5.26 11.09 4.26
N TYR A 275 -4.07 10.84 4.79
CA TYR A 275 -2.81 11.27 4.21
C TYR A 275 -2.62 10.75 2.78
N LEU A 276 -2.90 9.46 2.54
CA LEU A 276 -2.77 8.86 1.22
C LEU A 276 -3.69 9.53 0.19
N ILE A 277 -4.96 9.79 0.53
CA ILE A 277 -5.86 10.49 -0.38
C ILE A 277 -5.40 11.92 -0.64
N PHE A 278 -4.96 12.65 0.39
CA PHE A 278 -4.51 14.03 0.22
C PHE A 278 -3.18 14.18 -0.49
N THR A 279 -2.36 13.12 -0.52
CA THR A 279 -0.99 13.21 -1.02
C THR A 279 -0.77 12.44 -2.31
N LEU A 280 -1.48 11.33 -2.53
CA LEU A 280 -1.18 10.37 -3.59
C LEU A 280 -2.36 10.06 -4.52
N LEU A 281 -3.58 10.53 -4.28
CA LEU A 281 -4.73 10.15 -5.12
C LEU A 281 -4.53 10.48 -6.61
N TYR A 282 -3.85 11.58 -6.96
CA TYR A 282 -3.55 11.89 -8.36
C TYR A 282 -2.61 10.87 -9.01
N PHE A 283 -1.74 10.19 -8.25
CA PHE A 283 -0.89 9.14 -8.80
C PHE A 283 -1.71 7.93 -9.24
N ASN A 284 -2.84 7.61 -8.60
CA ASN A 284 -3.73 6.55 -9.08
C ASN A 284 -4.22 6.80 -10.52
N TYR A 285 -4.42 8.06 -10.90
CA TYR A 285 -4.74 8.46 -12.28
C TYR A 285 -3.51 8.47 -13.18
N ALA A 286 -2.39 9.01 -12.69
CA ALA A 286 -1.14 9.07 -13.44
C ALA A 286 -0.61 7.69 -13.83
N LEU A 287 -0.72 6.70 -12.94
CA LEU A 287 -0.25 5.34 -13.19
C LEU A 287 -1.04 4.64 -14.31
N VAL A 288 -2.26 5.08 -14.62
CA VAL A 288 -3.11 4.44 -15.64
C VAL A 288 -3.29 5.29 -16.89
N ASP A 289 -2.54 6.38 -17.02
CA ASP A 289 -2.58 7.30 -18.15
C ASP A 289 -1.14 7.70 -18.51
N GLU A 290 -0.56 7.02 -19.49
CA GLU A 290 0.82 7.26 -19.96
C GLU A 290 1.05 8.67 -20.54
N SER A 291 0.00 9.46 -20.79
CA SER A 291 0.16 10.87 -21.17
C SER A 291 0.60 11.75 -20.00
N ILE A 292 0.48 11.25 -18.77
CA ILE A 292 0.85 11.95 -17.54
C ILE A 292 2.33 11.68 -17.21
N GLU A 293 3.16 12.70 -17.31
CA GLU A 293 4.57 12.62 -16.94
C GLU A 293 4.75 12.58 -15.41
N MET A 294 5.13 11.41 -14.88
CA MET A 294 5.37 11.19 -13.45
C MET A 294 6.45 12.12 -12.87
N ASP A 295 7.51 12.40 -13.61
CA ASP A 295 8.58 13.29 -13.17
C ASP A 295 8.06 14.71 -12.91
N LYS A 296 7.14 15.20 -13.76
CA LYS A 296 6.48 16.50 -13.54
C LYS A 296 5.66 16.51 -12.26
N LEU A 297 4.97 15.42 -11.95
CA LEU A 297 4.22 15.28 -10.69
C LEU A 297 5.12 15.26 -9.47
N VAL A 298 6.32 14.66 -9.56
CA VAL A 298 7.29 14.64 -8.46
C VAL A 298 7.92 16.01 -8.26
N GLU A 299 8.24 16.72 -9.33
CA GLU A 299 9.04 17.95 -9.26
C GLU A 299 8.22 19.23 -9.10
N SER A 300 7.00 19.29 -9.66
CA SER A 300 6.23 20.54 -9.78
C SER A 300 4.98 20.56 -8.91
N GLU A 301 4.94 21.48 -7.93
CA GLU A 301 3.75 21.73 -7.11
C GLU A 301 2.58 22.26 -7.95
N THR A 302 2.86 23.12 -8.93
CA THR A 302 1.86 23.65 -9.87
C THR A 302 1.23 22.53 -10.70
N ALA A 303 2.04 21.56 -11.16
CA ALA A 303 1.51 20.40 -11.88
C ALA A 303 0.59 19.58 -10.96
N ARG A 304 1.04 19.22 -9.75
CA ARG A 304 0.21 18.49 -8.78
C ARG A 304 -1.11 19.20 -8.49
N ARG A 305 -1.08 20.53 -8.29
CA ARG A 305 -2.30 21.34 -8.09
C ARG A 305 -3.25 21.24 -9.28
N ALA A 306 -2.72 21.33 -10.51
CA ALA A 306 -3.53 21.21 -11.73
C ALA A 306 -4.18 19.82 -11.86
N TYR A 307 -3.47 18.76 -11.47
CA TYR A 307 -4.05 17.41 -11.44
C TYR A 307 -5.15 17.28 -10.38
N TYR A 308 -4.95 17.81 -9.16
CA TYR A 308 -6.02 17.81 -8.17
C TYR A 308 -7.26 18.60 -8.60
N ALA A 309 -7.08 19.68 -9.36
CA ALA A 309 -8.17 20.45 -9.95
C ALA A 309 -8.84 19.75 -11.16
N ASN A 310 -8.36 18.57 -11.58
CA ASN A 310 -9.01 17.80 -12.63
C ASN A 310 -10.43 17.37 -12.19
N PRO A 311 -11.45 17.54 -13.05
CA PRO A 311 -12.83 17.17 -12.71
C PRO A 311 -12.99 15.73 -12.18
N LYS A 312 -12.22 14.76 -12.71
CA LYS A 312 -12.28 13.36 -12.26
C LYS A 312 -11.90 13.22 -10.78
N ILE A 313 -10.85 13.93 -10.35
CA ILE A 313 -10.38 13.89 -8.96
C ILE A 313 -11.31 14.70 -8.06
N LEU A 314 -11.76 15.88 -8.51
CA LEU A 314 -12.74 16.66 -7.76
C LEU A 314 -14.05 15.89 -7.53
N ASP A 315 -14.50 15.14 -8.53
CA ASP A 315 -15.68 14.29 -8.41
C ASP A 315 -15.48 13.18 -7.41
N GLU A 316 -14.28 12.59 -7.30
CA GLU A 316 -13.97 11.65 -6.22
C GLU A 316 -13.97 12.32 -4.84
N LEU A 317 -13.37 13.50 -4.70
CA LEU A 317 -13.34 14.25 -3.44
C LEU A 317 -14.76 14.57 -2.94
N ARG A 318 -15.72 14.83 -3.84
CA ARG A 318 -17.14 15.02 -3.50
C ARG A 318 -17.79 13.82 -2.82
N ILE A 319 -17.26 12.60 -2.98
CA ILE A 319 -17.73 11.40 -2.26
C ILE A 319 -16.85 11.11 -1.05
N LEU A 320 -15.54 11.20 -1.22
CA LEU A 320 -14.59 10.77 -0.21
C LEU A 320 -14.60 11.70 1.01
N LEU A 321 -14.68 13.01 0.83
CA LEU A 321 -14.69 13.97 1.95
C LEU A 321 -15.90 13.79 2.89
N PRO A 322 -17.16 13.69 2.41
CA PRO A 322 -18.28 13.34 3.29
C PRO A 322 -18.09 11.99 3.98
N ARG A 323 -17.59 10.98 3.27
CA ARG A 323 -17.35 9.66 3.84
C ARG A 323 -16.33 9.72 4.99
N PHE A 324 -15.23 10.43 4.80
CA PHE A 324 -14.18 10.62 5.80
C PHE A 324 -14.67 11.41 7.00
N LEU A 325 -15.52 12.41 6.78
CA LEU A 325 -16.20 13.12 7.86
C LEU A 325 -17.06 12.18 8.70
N HIS A 326 -17.93 11.39 8.07
CA HIS A 326 -18.82 10.47 8.79
C HIS A 326 -18.08 9.34 9.54
N LEU A 327 -16.89 8.97 9.05
CA LEU A 327 -16.05 7.96 9.69
C LEU A 327 -15.07 8.54 10.73
N GLY A 328 -15.11 9.86 10.99
CA GLY A 328 -14.28 10.51 11.99
C GLY A 328 -12.80 10.61 11.62
N TYR A 329 -12.46 10.70 10.32
CA TYR A 329 -11.07 10.81 9.86
C TYR A 329 -10.46 12.18 10.19
N PHE A 330 -11.32 13.18 10.43
CA PHE A 330 -10.90 14.54 10.82
C PHE A 330 -10.76 14.73 12.34
N GLU A 331 -11.11 13.71 13.12
CA GLU A 331 -11.00 13.72 14.58
C GLU A 331 -9.60 13.31 15.05
N GLU A 332 -9.09 13.99 16.08
CA GLU A 332 -7.76 13.76 16.66
C GLU A 332 -7.63 12.36 17.29
#